data_AF-A0A1X7DZC0-F1
#
_entry.id   AF-A0A1X7DZC0-F1
#
_cell.length_a   1.000
_cell.length_b   1.000
_cell.length_c   1.000
_cell.angle_alpha   90.00
_cell.angle_beta   90.00
_cell.angle_gamma   90.00
#
_symmetry.space_group_name_H-M   'P 1'
#
loop_
_entity.id
_entity.type
_entity.pdbx_description
1 polymer ?
#
loop_
_entity_poly.entity_id
_entity_poly.type
_entity_poly.pdbx_seq_one_letter_code
_entity_poly.pdbx_strand_id
1 'polypeptide(L)'
;MSTDHQKYSTENQADAIRQYAEARGIEIIRTYADAGKSGLKIEGRDALRQLIEDVQAGDTDFTIVLVYDVSRWGRFQDADESAYYEYICRRAGIAVQYCAEQFENDGSPVSTIVKGVKRAMAGEYSRELSTKVFAGQGRLIEKGFRQGGPAGFGLRRTLIDEHGAVKG
;
A
#
# COMPACT_ATOMS: atom_id res chain seq x y z
N MET A 1 -21.93 6.13 4.37
CA MET A 1 -20.80 6.61 5.19
C MET A 1 -19.84 5.43 5.36
N SER A 2 -18.67 5.47 4.71
CA SER A 2 -17.83 4.29 4.47
C SER A 2 -16.86 4.04 5.65
N THR A 3 -17.14 2.98 6.41
CA THR A 3 -16.28 2.43 7.47
C THR A 3 -14.96 1.84 6.94
N ASP A 4 -14.85 1.59 5.64
CA ASP A 4 -13.63 1.04 5.03
C ASP A 4 -12.51 2.08 4.95
N HIS A 5 -12.82 3.36 4.71
CA HIS A 5 -11.80 4.41 4.68
C HIS A 5 -11.16 4.66 6.05
N GLN A 6 -11.92 4.46 7.14
CA GLN A 6 -11.35 4.60 8.50
C GLN A 6 -10.37 3.48 8.82
N LYS A 7 -10.60 2.23 8.40
CA LYS A 7 -9.68 1.10 8.67
C LYS A 7 -8.28 1.28 8.07
N TYR A 8 -8.13 2.06 7.00
CA TYR A 8 -6.85 2.26 6.31
C TYR A 8 -6.19 3.62 6.55
N SER A 9 -6.64 4.40 7.55
CA SER A 9 -6.00 5.69 7.87
C SER A 9 -4.53 5.51 8.22
N THR A 10 -3.71 6.53 7.93
CA THR A 10 -2.30 6.56 8.32
C THR A 10 -2.13 6.52 9.84
N GLU A 11 -3.10 7.05 10.58
CA GLU A 11 -3.13 7.04 12.05
C GLU A 11 -3.28 5.62 12.59
N ASN A 12 -4.23 4.83 12.08
CA ASN A 12 -4.40 3.43 12.49
C ASN A 12 -3.17 2.58 12.18
N GLN A 13 -2.51 2.86 11.06
CA GLN A 13 -1.25 2.18 10.71
C GLN A 13 -0.13 2.54 11.69
N ALA A 14 0.00 3.82 12.05
CA ALA A 14 0.98 4.28 13.02
C ALA A 14 0.72 3.71 14.43
N ASP A 15 -0.56 3.60 14.83
CA ASP A 15 -0.95 3.00 16.11
C ASP A 15 -0.59 1.52 16.17
N ALA A 16 -0.87 0.76 15.10
CA ALA A 16 -0.49 -0.65 15.01
C ALA A 16 1.04 -0.86 15.04
N ILE A 17 1.80 0.01 14.37
CA ILE A 17 3.27 -0.02 14.43
C ILE A 17 3.76 0.28 15.84
N ARG A 18 3.19 1.28 16.52
CA ARG A 18 3.53 1.63 17.91
C ARG A 18 3.26 0.46 18.86
N GLN A 19 2.10 -0.17 18.78
CA GLN A 19 1.77 -1.35 19.59
C GLN A 19 2.74 -2.52 19.32
N TYR A 20 3.10 -2.75 18.05
CA TYR A 20 4.06 -3.78 17.68
C TYR A 20 5.45 -3.52 18.28
N ALA A 21 5.88 -2.25 18.25
CA ALA A 21 7.16 -1.81 18.77
C ALA A 21 7.23 -1.94 20.30
N GLU A 22 6.21 -1.43 21.01
CA GLU A 22 6.09 -1.52 22.47
C GLU A 22 6.12 -2.97 22.96
N ALA A 23 5.36 -3.86 22.31
CA ALA A 23 5.32 -5.27 22.68
C ALA A 23 6.67 -6.01 22.55
N ARG A 24 7.62 -5.45 21.78
CA ARG A 24 8.95 -6.01 21.50
C ARG A 24 10.09 -5.21 22.10
N GLY A 25 9.79 -4.13 22.85
CA GLY A 25 10.80 -3.23 23.39
C GLY A 25 11.59 -2.50 22.30
N ILE A 26 10.97 -2.24 21.15
CA ILE A 26 11.58 -1.48 20.04
C ILE A 26 11.25 0.00 20.24
N GLU A 27 12.28 0.85 20.21
CA GLU A 27 12.12 2.30 20.24
C GLU A 27 11.96 2.86 18.82
N ILE A 28 10.93 3.67 18.60
CA ILE A 28 10.72 4.37 17.33
C ILE A 28 11.39 5.73 17.41
N ILE A 29 12.54 5.88 16.76
CA ILE A 29 13.31 7.13 16.74
C ILE A 29 12.98 8.05 15.56
N ARG A 30 12.37 7.50 14.49
CA ARG A 30 12.08 8.23 13.24
C ARG A 30 10.88 7.63 12.53
N THR A 31 10.15 8.45 11.77
CA THR A 31 9.01 8.00 10.94
C THR A 31 9.13 8.57 9.53
N TYR A 32 9.08 7.69 8.53
CA TYR A 32 8.99 8.05 7.12
C TYR A 32 7.54 7.82 6.64
N ALA A 33 6.88 8.87 6.17
CA ALA A 33 5.46 8.80 5.81
C ALA A 33 5.16 9.45 4.45
N ASP A 34 4.56 8.68 3.53
CA ASP A 34 4.06 9.14 2.24
C ASP A 34 2.52 9.19 2.25
N ALA A 35 1.93 10.33 2.60
CA ALA A 35 0.47 10.47 2.67
C ALA A 35 -0.17 10.54 1.27
N GLY A 36 -1.11 9.64 0.99
CA GLY A 36 -1.94 9.68 -0.23
C GLY A 36 -1.18 9.43 -1.54
N LYS A 37 -0.01 8.79 -1.48
CA LYS A 37 0.82 8.49 -2.67
C LYS A 37 0.53 7.10 -3.23
N SER A 38 0.73 6.94 -4.53
CA SER A 38 0.64 5.62 -5.20
C SER A 38 1.79 4.72 -4.76
N GLY A 39 1.50 3.46 -4.45
CA GLY A 39 2.50 2.44 -4.13
C GLY A 39 3.07 1.71 -5.36
N LEU A 40 2.70 2.11 -6.58
CA LEU A 40 3.04 1.40 -7.82
C LEU A 40 4.43 1.76 -8.38
N LYS A 41 4.99 2.88 -7.95
CA LYS A 41 6.29 3.41 -8.36
C LYS A 41 6.95 4.07 -7.16
N ILE A 42 8.28 4.15 -7.18
CA ILE A 42 9.02 4.91 -6.16
C ILE A 42 8.89 6.44 -6.39
N GLU A 43 8.59 6.84 -7.63
CA GLU A 43 8.35 8.24 -7.99
C GLU A 43 7.17 8.83 -7.19
N GLY A 44 7.42 9.94 -6.49
CA GLY A 44 6.44 10.60 -5.63
C GLY A 44 6.31 10.03 -4.22
N ARG A 45 7.16 9.07 -3.86
CA ARG A 45 7.33 8.53 -2.49
C ARG A 45 8.61 9.07 -1.86
N ASP A 46 8.61 10.36 -1.57
CA ASP A 46 9.79 11.09 -1.12
C ASP A 46 10.31 10.54 0.23
N ALA A 47 9.42 10.09 1.11
CA ALA A 47 9.83 9.53 2.40
C ALA A 47 10.47 8.14 2.27
N LEU A 48 9.94 7.28 1.40
CA LEU A 48 10.58 5.99 1.09
C LEU A 48 11.93 6.20 0.40
N ARG A 49 12.03 7.17 -0.51
CA ARG A 49 13.31 7.52 -1.15
C ARG A 49 14.33 7.98 -0.12
N GLN A 50 13.95 8.89 0.77
CA GLN A 50 14.83 9.37 1.83
C GLN A 50 15.30 8.21 2.72
N LEU A 51 14.42 7.28 3.11
CA LEU A 51 14.80 6.09 3.87
C LEU A 51 15.90 5.28 3.15
N ILE A 52 15.74 5.04 1.85
CA ILE A 52 16.71 4.27 1.07
C ILE A 52 18.03 5.05 0.91
N GLU A 53 17.96 6.36 0.72
CA GLU A 53 19.14 7.24 0.63
C GLU A 53 19.93 7.23 1.96
N ASP A 54 19.25 7.36 3.11
CA ASP A 54 19.87 7.32 4.45
C ASP A 54 20.56 5.96 4.70
N VAL A 55 19.89 4.86 4.34
CA VAL A 55 20.43 3.49 4.41
C VAL A 55 21.68 3.33 3.54
N GLN A 56 21.66 3.88 2.33
CA GLN A 56 22.79 3.78 1.39
C GLN A 56 23.97 4.66 1.78
N ALA A 57 23.70 5.82 2.41
CA ALA A 57 24.71 6.70 2.95
C ALA A 57 25.44 6.08 4.16
N GLY A 58 24.82 5.08 4.81
CA GLY A 58 25.34 4.47 6.05
C GLY A 58 25.17 5.37 7.27
N ASP A 59 24.35 6.42 7.17
CA ASP A 59 24.04 7.36 8.24
C ASP A 59 22.74 6.94 8.94
N THR A 60 22.70 5.69 9.42
CA THR A 60 21.53 5.12 10.06
C THR A 60 21.78 4.89 11.55
N ASP A 61 20.99 5.58 12.37
CA ASP A 61 20.90 5.44 13.83
C ASP A 61 19.91 4.34 14.28
N PHE A 62 19.42 3.53 13.33
CA PHE A 62 18.46 2.45 13.55
C PHE A 62 18.92 1.12 12.92
N THR A 63 18.45 0.02 13.48
CA THR A 63 18.73 -1.35 13.00
C THR A 63 17.49 -2.04 12.42
N ILE A 64 16.31 -1.45 12.57
CA ILE A 64 15.03 -2.03 12.16
C ILE A 64 14.16 -0.97 11.48
N VAL A 65 13.55 -1.32 10.35
CA VAL A 65 12.49 -0.55 9.70
C VAL A 65 11.17 -1.29 9.94
N LEU A 66 10.25 -0.64 10.65
CA LEU A 66 8.89 -1.15 10.86
C LEU A 66 7.96 -0.62 9.76
N VAL A 67 7.28 -1.55 9.09
CA VAL A 67 6.31 -1.27 8.04
C VAL A 67 4.98 -1.89 8.43
N TYR A 68 3.87 -1.20 8.23
CA TYR A 68 2.56 -1.75 8.58
C TYR A 68 2.28 -3.08 7.85
N ASP A 69 2.33 -3.10 6.52
CA ASP A 69 2.16 -4.32 5.70
C ASP A 69 2.98 -4.25 4.40
N VAL A 70 3.04 -5.36 3.65
CA VAL A 70 3.78 -5.43 2.37
C VAL A 70 3.29 -4.39 1.36
N SER A 71 2.01 -4.03 1.40
CA SER A 71 1.40 -3.08 0.48
C SER A 71 1.87 -1.64 0.71
N ARG A 72 2.38 -1.33 1.92
CA ARG A 72 2.98 -0.04 2.29
C ARG A 72 4.47 0.05 1.99
N TRP A 73 5.17 -1.09 1.91
CA TRP A 73 6.54 -1.12 1.41
C TRP A 73 6.59 -0.77 -0.07
N GLY A 74 5.81 -1.48 -0.89
CA GLY A 74 5.74 -1.20 -2.31
C GLY A 74 4.93 -2.25 -3.06
N ARG A 75 4.00 -1.76 -3.89
CA ARG A 75 3.24 -2.56 -4.86
C ARG A 75 3.78 -2.28 -6.26
N PHE A 76 5.10 -2.25 -6.39
CA PHE A 76 5.75 -1.99 -7.66
C PHE A 76 5.27 -2.98 -8.71
N GLN A 77 5.15 -2.51 -9.95
CA GLN A 77 4.71 -3.35 -11.07
C GLN A 77 5.72 -4.47 -11.34
N ASP A 78 6.99 -4.22 -11.04
CA ASP A 78 8.04 -5.21 -10.96
C ASP A 78 8.21 -5.68 -9.50
N ALA A 79 7.96 -6.95 -9.24
CA ALA A 79 8.08 -7.52 -7.89
C ALA A 79 9.53 -7.51 -7.38
N ASP A 80 10.51 -7.48 -8.29
CA ASP A 80 11.92 -7.44 -7.97
C ASP A 80 12.34 -6.08 -7.41
N GLU A 81 11.62 -5.01 -7.73
CA GLU A 81 11.88 -3.66 -7.20
C GLU A 81 11.63 -3.60 -5.69
N SER A 82 10.53 -4.20 -5.22
CA SER A 82 10.24 -4.34 -3.77
C SER A 82 11.31 -5.17 -3.06
N ALA A 83 11.80 -6.23 -3.73
CA ALA A 83 12.85 -7.08 -3.20
C ALA A 83 14.19 -6.34 -3.12
N TYR A 84 14.50 -5.53 -4.13
CA TYR A 84 15.72 -4.75 -4.25
C TYR A 84 15.85 -3.74 -3.11
N TYR A 85 14.80 -2.97 -2.80
CA TYR A 85 14.85 -2.03 -1.69
C TYR A 85 14.97 -2.72 -0.32
N GLU A 86 14.29 -3.87 -0.13
CA GLU A 86 14.47 -4.66 1.10
C GLU A 86 15.90 -5.23 1.19
N TYR A 87 16.47 -5.62 0.05
CA TYR A 87 17.84 -6.09 -0.04
C TYR A 87 18.87 -5.02 0.31
N ILE A 88 18.66 -3.77 -0.13
CA ILE A 88 19.51 -2.63 0.26
C ILE A 88 19.55 -2.50 1.79
N CYS A 89 18.40 -2.50 2.46
CA CYS A 89 18.30 -2.42 3.91
C CYS A 89 19.04 -3.58 4.58
N ARG A 90 18.77 -4.82 4.12
CA ARG A 90 19.40 -6.02 4.68
C ARG A 90 20.93 -6.01 4.53
N ARG A 91 21.43 -5.53 3.38
CA ARG A 91 22.87 -5.41 3.13
C ARG A 91 23.54 -4.40 4.05
N ALA A 92 22.81 -3.37 4.47
CA ALA A 92 23.25 -2.41 5.49
C ALA A 92 23.07 -2.92 6.94
N GLY A 93 22.63 -4.17 7.14
CA GLY A 93 22.36 -4.72 8.47
C GLY A 93 21.03 -4.29 9.08
N ILE A 94 20.14 -3.68 8.28
CA ILE A 94 18.86 -3.14 8.73
C ILE A 94 17.74 -4.13 8.37
N ALA A 95 17.02 -4.61 9.38
CA ALA A 95 15.93 -5.54 9.19
C ALA A 95 14.62 -4.81 8.85
N VAL A 96 13.95 -5.18 7.76
CA VAL A 96 12.60 -4.69 7.46
C VAL A 96 11.59 -5.65 8.08
N GLN A 97 10.72 -5.19 8.98
CA GLN A 97 9.69 -6.00 9.64
C GLN A 97 8.28 -5.49 9.31
N TYR A 98 7.34 -6.42 9.13
CA TYR A 98 5.95 -6.11 8.77
C TYR A 98 5.04 -6.34 9.98
N CYS A 99 4.43 -5.28 10.51
CA CYS A 99 3.72 -5.31 11.79
C CYS A 99 2.36 -6.02 11.73
N ALA A 100 1.66 -5.93 10.60
CA ALA A 100 0.34 -6.53 10.39
C ALA A 100 0.39 -7.96 9.80
N GLU A 101 1.60 -8.48 9.54
CA GLU A 101 1.79 -9.81 8.97
C GLU A 101 1.99 -10.85 10.08
N GLN A 102 1.23 -11.96 10.02
CA GLN A 102 1.24 -13.03 11.04
C GLN A 102 2.47 -13.96 10.95
N PHE A 103 3.49 -13.63 10.18
CA PHE A 103 4.73 -14.41 10.12
C PHE A 103 5.88 -13.60 10.69
N GLU A 104 6.67 -14.23 11.56
CA GLU A 104 7.95 -13.68 11.98
C GLU A 104 8.84 -13.56 10.74
N ASN A 105 9.37 -12.37 10.50
CA ASN A 105 10.27 -12.11 9.39
C ASN A 105 11.68 -12.59 9.76
N ASP A 106 11.78 -13.89 10.06
CA ASP A 106 12.92 -14.61 10.62
C ASP A 106 13.94 -15.04 9.55
N GLY A 107 13.69 -14.73 8.28
CA GLY A 107 14.52 -15.15 7.16
C GLY A 107 14.34 -16.62 6.78
N SER A 108 13.36 -17.33 7.36
CA SER A 108 13.07 -18.72 7.01
C SER A 108 12.68 -18.85 5.53
N PRO A 109 12.95 -20.01 4.89
CA PRO A 109 12.52 -20.28 3.52
C PRO A 109 11.00 -20.13 3.35
N VAL A 110 10.23 -20.44 4.40
CA VAL A 110 8.77 -20.28 4.44
C VAL A 110 8.37 -18.81 4.43
N SER A 111 8.99 -17.96 5.27
CA SER A 111 8.72 -16.51 5.25
C SER A 111 9.05 -15.88 3.89
N THR A 112 10.12 -16.35 3.22
CA THR A 112 10.52 -15.89 1.88
C THR A 112 9.50 -16.29 0.80
N ILE A 113 9.00 -17.54 0.82
CA ILE A 113 7.97 -18.01 -0.12
C ILE A 113 6.65 -17.26 0.11
N VAL A 114 6.21 -17.14 1.37
CA VAL A 114 4.97 -16.43 1.71
C VAL A 114 5.04 -14.95 1.29
N LYS A 115 6.18 -14.28 1.50
CA LYS A 115 6.41 -12.92 0.98
C LYS A 115 6.34 -12.86 -0.54
N GLY A 116 6.97 -13.80 -1.24
CA GLY A 116 6.92 -13.87 -2.71
C GLY A 116 5.51 -14.02 -3.24
N VAL A 117 4.73 -14.93 -2.65
CA VAL A 117 3.31 -15.13 -2.98
C VAL A 117 2.49 -13.88 -2.69
N LYS A 118 2.67 -13.24 -1.53
CA LYS A 118 1.93 -12.01 -1.20
C LYS A 118 2.31 -10.83 -2.09
N ARG A 119 3.58 -10.70 -2.51
CA ARG A 119 4.00 -9.68 -3.48
C ARG A 119 3.35 -9.90 -4.83
N ALA A 120 3.35 -11.14 -5.32
CA ALA A 120 2.66 -11.51 -6.54
C ALA A 120 1.15 -11.22 -6.42
N MET A 121 0.52 -11.58 -5.31
CA MET A 121 -0.90 -11.32 -5.05
C MET A 121 -1.22 -9.83 -4.92
N ALA A 122 -0.35 -9.01 -4.34
CA ALA A 122 -0.57 -7.57 -4.23
C ALA A 122 -0.43 -6.86 -5.59
N GLY A 123 0.48 -7.34 -6.44
CA GLY A 123 0.58 -6.93 -7.85
C GLY A 123 -0.65 -7.35 -8.65
N GLU A 124 -1.07 -8.61 -8.51
CA GLU A 124 -2.26 -9.16 -9.17
C GLU A 124 -3.57 -8.55 -8.66
N TYR A 125 -3.65 -8.16 -7.39
CA TYR A 125 -4.85 -7.52 -6.83
C TYR A 125 -5.22 -6.25 -7.59
N SER A 126 -4.24 -5.43 -7.97
CA SER A 126 -4.49 -4.22 -8.77
C SER A 126 -4.97 -4.55 -10.18
N ARG A 127 -4.44 -5.61 -10.79
CA ARG A 127 -4.86 -6.10 -12.12
C ARG A 127 -6.26 -6.68 -12.08
N GLU A 128 -6.55 -7.54 -11.11
CA GLU A 128 -7.86 -8.15 -10.91
C GLU A 128 -8.91 -7.10 -10.57
N LEU A 129 -8.58 -6.12 -9.71
CA LEU A 129 -9.45 -4.99 -9.40
C LEU A 129 -9.72 -4.16 -10.66
N SER A 130 -8.70 -3.85 -11.45
CA SER A 130 -8.85 -3.12 -12.71
C SER A 130 -9.79 -3.86 -13.67
N THR A 131 -9.63 -5.18 -13.82
CA THR A 131 -10.51 -6.02 -14.65
C THR A 131 -11.96 -6.00 -14.15
N LYS A 132 -12.17 -6.11 -12.84
CA LYS A 132 -13.51 -6.05 -12.23
C LYS A 132 -14.15 -4.66 -12.38
N VAL A 133 -13.37 -3.59 -12.16
CA VAL A 133 -13.83 -2.20 -12.34
C VAL A 133 -14.21 -1.95 -13.80
N PHE A 134 -13.38 -2.37 -14.75
CA PHE A 134 -13.67 -2.24 -16.18
C PHE A 134 -14.94 -3.00 -16.57
N ALA A 135 -15.08 -4.26 -16.16
CA ALA A 135 -16.29 -5.05 -16.41
C ALA A 135 -17.53 -4.41 -15.76
N GLY A 136 -17.41 -3.85 -14.56
CA GLY A 136 -18.49 -3.13 -13.88
C GLY A 136 -18.90 -1.84 -14.59
N GLN A 137 -17.92 -1.09 -15.10
CA GLN A 137 -18.17 0.10 -15.93
C GLN A 137 -18.88 -0.28 -17.23
N GLY A 138 -18.43 -1.33 -17.92
CA GLY A 138 -19.05 -1.85 -19.14
C GLY A 138 -20.53 -2.20 -18.94
N ARG A 139 -20.86 -3.00 -17.91
CA ARG A 139 -22.26 -3.35 -17.61
C ARG A 139 -23.15 -2.14 -17.31
N LEU A 140 -22.60 -1.11 -16.68
CA LEU A 140 -23.37 0.11 -16.38
C LEU A 140 -23.60 0.95 -17.65
N ILE A 141 -22.62 0.98 -18.57
CA ILE A 141 -22.79 1.58 -19.90
C ILE A 141 -23.84 0.83 -20.73
N GLU A 142 -23.82 -0.51 -20.72
CA GLU A 142 -24.83 -1.35 -21.40
C GLU A 142 -26.24 -1.10 -20.87
N LYS A 143 -26.38 -0.76 -19.58
CA LYS A 143 -27.65 -0.34 -18.96
C LYS A 143 -28.04 1.11 -19.25
N GLY A 144 -27.26 1.84 -20.06
CA GLY A 144 -27.51 3.22 -20.44
C GLY A 144 -26.97 4.27 -19.48
N PHE A 145 -26.18 3.89 -18.47
CA PHE A 145 -25.59 4.83 -17.52
C PHE A 145 -24.24 5.37 -18.00
N ARG A 146 -24.03 6.67 -17.84
CA ARG A 146 -22.76 7.31 -18.17
C ARG A 146 -21.71 7.07 -17.08
N GLN A 147 -20.67 6.33 -17.42
CA GLN A 147 -19.53 6.05 -16.55
C GLN A 147 -18.34 6.96 -16.84
N GLY A 148 -17.81 7.60 -15.80
CA GLY A 148 -16.63 8.47 -15.89
C GLY A 148 -16.86 9.82 -16.59
N GLY A 149 -15.81 10.64 -16.59
CA GLY A 149 -15.73 11.94 -17.25
C GLY A 149 -16.66 13.03 -16.69
N PRO A 150 -16.41 14.31 -17.02
CA PRO A 150 -17.35 15.39 -16.77
C PRO A 150 -18.60 15.23 -17.65
N ALA A 151 -19.71 15.83 -17.20
CA ALA A 151 -20.89 15.99 -18.04
C ALA A 151 -20.55 16.86 -19.26
N GLY A 152 -21.21 16.62 -20.40
CA GLY A 152 -21.15 17.54 -21.52
C GLY A 152 -21.70 18.92 -21.14
N PHE A 153 -21.33 19.96 -21.88
CA PHE A 153 -21.84 21.31 -21.66
C PHE A 153 -23.37 21.32 -21.61
N GLY A 154 -23.94 22.02 -20.64
CA GLY A 154 -25.39 22.09 -20.42
C GLY A 154 -26.00 20.89 -19.67
N LEU A 155 -25.20 19.88 -19.28
CA LEU A 155 -25.66 18.71 -18.54
C LEU A 155 -25.04 18.65 -17.13
N ARG A 156 -25.72 17.98 -16.20
CA ARG A 156 -25.23 17.67 -14.85
C ARG A 156 -25.28 16.16 -14.61
N ARG A 157 -24.27 15.63 -13.91
CA ARG A 157 -24.31 14.23 -13.45
C ARG A 157 -25.16 14.12 -12.20
N THR A 158 -26.03 13.12 -12.17
CA THR A 158 -26.85 12.77 -11.02
C THR A 158 -26.49 11.35 -10.62
N LEU A 159 -26.11 11.14 -9.37
CA LEU A 159 -25.90 9.81 -8.84
C LEU A 159 -27.28 9.18 -8.58
N ILE A 160 -27.45 7.93 -8.98
CA ILE A 160 -28.70 7.18 -8.78
C ILE A 160 -28.38 5.83 -8.15
N ASP A 161 -29.32 5.28 -7.38
CA ASP A 161 -29.20 3.95 -6.79
C ASP A 161 -29.77 2.84 -7.67
N GLU A 162 -29.79 1.61 -7.16
CA GLU A 162 -30.27 0.43 -7.86
C GLU A 162 -31.78 0.43 -8.13
N HIS A 163 -32.54 1.28 -7.45
CA HIS A 163 -33.97 1.49 -7.66
C HIS A 163 -34.27 2.71 -8.55
N GLY A 164 -33.23 3.37 -9.07
CA GLY A 164 -33.34 4.56 -9.91
C GLY A 164 -33.62 5.85 -9.14
N ALA A 165 -33.53 5.84 -7.80
CA ALA A 165 -33.70 7.03 -6.99
C ALA A 165 -32.40 7.85 -6.95
N VAL A 166 -32.53 9.18 -6.95
CA VAL A 166 -31.39 10.10 -6.91
C VAL A 166 -30.72 10.04 -5.53
N LYS A 167 -29.40 9.78 -5.53
CA LYS A 167 -28.53 9.93 -4.37
C LYS A 167 -27.84 11.29 -4.43
N GLY A 168 -28.03 12.07 -3.36
CA GLY A 168 -27.38 13.36 -3.14
C GLY A 168 -25.93 13.21 -2.73
#